data_AF-A0A4Q5R0Q0-F1
#
_entry.id   AF-A0A4Q5R0Q0-F1
#
_cell.length_a   1.000
_cell.length_b   1.000
_cell.length_c   1.000
_cell.angle_alpha   90.00
_cell.angle_beta   90.00
_cell.angle_gamma   90.00
#
_symmetry.space_group_name_H-M   'P 1'
#
loop_
_entity.id
_entity.type
_entity.pdbx_description
1 polymer ?
#
loop_
_entity_poly.entity_id
_entity_poly.type
_entity_poly.pdbx_seq_one_letter_code
_entity_poly.pdbx_strand_id
1 'polypeptide(L)' 'MHDQRITGRRFRILNIVDNVTRECLRAVLDTSILGKWVVREPGDLVAERGAPRMILTSNAVLA' A
#
# COMPACT_ATOMS: atom_id res chain seq x y z
N MET A 1 -10.87 16.67 5.29
CA MET A 1 -10.02 16.00 6.29
C MET A 1 -8.59 16.06 5.78
N HIS A 2 -7.69 16.74 6.49
CA HIS A 2 -6.28 16.85 6.10
C HIS A 2 -5.47 15.86 6.94
N ASP A 3 -5.09 14.79 6.28
CA ASP A 3 -4.12 13.82 6.73
C ASP A 3 -2.71 14.46 6.62
N GLN A 4 -2.41 15.35 7.57
CA GLN A 4 -1.12 16.03 7.69
C GLN A 4 -0.58 15.88 9.12
N ARG A 5 0.71 15.54 9.25
CA ARG A 5 1.41 15.71 10.53
C ARG A 5 1.49 17.21 10.85
N ILE A 6 1.62 17.54 12.13
CA ILE A 6 1.84 18.90 12.67
C ILE A 6 2.95 19.68 11.92
N THR A 7 3.86 18.99 11.24
CA THR A 7 4.96 19.55 10.45
C THR A 7 4.64 19.85 8.97
N GLY A 8 3.38 19.75 8.52
CA GLY A 8 2.96 20.06 7.13
C GLY A 8 3.41 19.05 6.06
N ARG A 9 4.05 17.93 6.47
CA ARG A 9 4.45 16.87 5.54
C ARG A 9 3.24 16.01 5.18
N ARG A 10 2.96 15.90 3.89
CA ARG A 10 2.00 14.93 3.36
C ARG A 10 2.49 13.51 3.67
N PHE A 11 1.57 12.67 4.10
CA PHE A 11 1.82 11.23 4.15
C PHE A 11 1.06 10.52 3.04
N ARG A 12 1.46 9.28 2.80
CA ARG A 12 0.86 8.35 1.86
C ARG A 12 0.78 6.99 2.52
N ILE A 13 -0.25 6.25 2.14
CA ILE A 13 -0.46 4.90 2.64
C ILE A 13 -0.42 3.95 1.45
N LEU A 14 0.48 2.97 1.50
CA LEU A 14 0.42 1.81 0.62
C LEU A 14 -0.58 0.81 1.21
N ASN A 15 -1.72 0.64 0.55
CA ASN A 15 -2.73 -0.34 0.94
C ASN A 15 -2.64 -1.57 0.02
N ILE A 16 -2.54 -2.75 0.64
CA ILE A 16 -2.66 -4.04 -0.02
C ILE A 16 -3.95 -4.68 0.47
N VAL A 17 -4.89 -4.86 -0.44
CA VAL A 17 -6.25 -5.32 -0.15
C VAL A 17 -6.52 -6.58 -0.95
N ASP A 18 -7.10 -7.58 -0.30
CA ASP A 18 -7.65 -8.72 -1.01
C ASP A 18 -8.92 -8.29 -1.77
N ASN A 19 -8.90 -8.39 -3.09
CA ASN A 19 -9.97 -7.86 -3.92
C ASN A 19 -11.28 -8.69 -3.85
N VAL A 20 -11.21 -9.95 -3.40
CA VAL A 20 -12.37 -10.85 -3.31
C VAL A 20 -13.10 -10.61 -1.99
N THR A 21 -12.37 -10.64 -0.89
CA THR A 21 -12.89 -10.54 0.49
C THR A 21 -13.01 -9.10 0.99
N ARG A 22 -12.34 -8.15 0.31
CA ARG A 22 -12.19 -6.75 0.74
C ARG A 22 -11.39 -6.57 2.04
N GLU A 23 -10.66 -7.58 2.48
CA GLU A 23 -9.80 -7.48 3.66
C GLU A 23 -8.55 -6.65 3.37
N CYS A 24 -8.20 -5.74 4.29
CA CYS A 24 -6.92 -5.04 4.25
C CYS A 24 -5.84 -5.97 4.79
N LEU A 25 -4.97 -6.46 3.90
CA LEU A 25 -3.89 -7.38 4.25
C LEU A 25 -2.69 -6.64 4.84
N ARG A 26 -2.43 -5.42 4.37
CA ARG A 26 -1.35 -4.57 4.88
C ARG A 26 -1.57 -3.10 4.55
N ALA A 27 -1.24 -2.22 5.48
CA ALA A 27 -1.27 -0.76 5.31
C ALA A 27 0.04 -0.16 5.84
N VAL A 28 0.83 0.45 4.95
CA VAL A 28 2.12 1.06 5.33
C VAL A 28 2.07 2.57 5.16
N LEU A 29 2.25 3.27 6.27
CA LEU A 29 2.32 4.73 6.33
C LEU A 29 3.75 5.21 6.12
N ASP A 30 3.96 6.07 5.12
CA ASP A 30 5.21 6.80 4.93
C ASP A 30 4.92 8.20 4.36
N THR A 31 5.91 9.07 4.33
CA THR A 31 5.91 10.34 3.59
C THR A 31 5.84 10.14 2.08
N SER A 32 6.27 8.99 1.56
CA SER A 32 6.18 8.62 0.14
C SER A 32 6.09 7.10 -0.06
N ILE A 33 5.37 6.66 -1.09
CA ILE A 33 5.31 5.23 -1.46
C ILE A 33 6.52 4.94 -2.35
N LEU A 34 7.68 4.73 -1.72
CA LEU A 34 8.91 4.35 -2.40
C LEU A 34 8.81 2.91 -2.93
N GLY A 35 9.50 2.63 -4.04
CA GLY A 35 9.53 1.29 -4.64
C GLY A 35 9.95 0.18 -3.67
N LYS A 36 10.79 0.50 -2.67
CA LYS A 36 11.17 -0.45 -1.60
C LYS A 36 9.98 -1.04 -0.86
N TRP A 37 8.93 -0.25 -0.60
CA TRP A 37 7.73 -0.72 0.12
C TRP A 37 6.84 -1.55 -0.80
N VAL A 38 6.80 -1.21 -2.09
CA VAL A 38 6.06 -1.95 -3.13
C VAL A 38 6.70 -3.32 -3.41
N VAL A 39 7.97 -3.51 -3.10
CA VAL A 39 8.63 -4.82 -3.21
C VAL A 39 8.55 -5.59 -1.90
N ARG A 40 8.97 -4.97 -0.78
CA ARG A 40 9.10 -5.64 0.50
C ARG A 40 7.75 -6.10 1.05
N GLU A 41 6.76 -5.22 1.11
CA GLU A 41 5.50 -5.54 1.79
C GLU A 41 4.66 -6.59 1.05
N PRO A 42 4.53 -6.54 -0.30
CA PRO A 42 3.93 -7.64 -1.04
C PRO A 42 4.77 -8.92 -0.97
N GLY A 43 6.11 -8.82 -0.99
CA GLY A 43 6.99 -9.98 -0.87
C GLY A 43 6.80 -10.74 0.45
N ASP A 44 6.75 -10.00 1.57
CA ASP A 44 6.49 -10.55 2.90
C ASP A 44 5.10 -11.22 2.94
N LEU A 45 4.06 -10.58 2.37
CA LEU A 45 2.72 -11.17 2.29
C LEU A 45 2.68 -12.46 1.45
N VAL A 46 3.44 -12.51 0.34
CA VAL A 46 3.57 -13.73 -0.48
C VAL A 46 4.24 -14.85 0.30
N ALA A 47 5.25 -14.54 1.12
CA ALA A 47 5.89 -15.53 1.99
C ALA A 47 4.94 -16.04 3.09
N GLU A 48 4.10 -15.16 3.65
CA GLU A 48 3.15 -15.49 4.72
C GLU A 48 1.92 -16.29 4.22
N ARG A 49 1.42 -15.97 3.01
CA ARG A 49 0.10 -16.43 2.52
C ARG A 49 0.12 -17.18 1.19
N GLY A 50 1.28 -17.21 0.52
CA GLY A 50 1.41 -17.70 -0.84
C GLY A 50 1.20 -16.63 -1.90
N ALA A 51 1.62 -16.93 -3.13
CA ALA A 51 1.53 -15.98 -4.24
C ALA A 51 0.09 -15.83 -4.74
N PRO A 52 -0.41 -14.59 -4.92
CA PRO A 52 -1.72 -14.37 -5.53
C PRO A 52 -1.68 -14.72 -7.02
N ARG A 53 -2.83 -15.09 -7.58
CA ARG A 53 -2.97 -15.34 -9.02
C ARG A 53 -2.85 -14.05 -9.87
N MET A 54 -3.18 -12.91 -9.28
CA MET A 54 -3.20 -11.62 -9.97
C MET A 54 -2.91 -10.49 -8.99
N ILE A 55 -2.13 -9.51 -9.44
CA ILE A 55 -1.91 -8.26 -8.72
C ILE A 55 -2.57 -7.14 -9.53
N LEU A 56 -3.42 -6.36 -8.87
CA LEU A 56 -4.03 -5.17 -9.45
C LEU A 56 -3.44 -3.94 -8.76
N THR A 57 -2.93 -3.00 -9.54
CA THR A 57 -2.36 -1.73 -9.05
C THR A 57 -3.18 -0.58 -9.59
N SER A 58 -3.61 0.33 -8.72
CA SER A 58 -4.16 1.62 -9.14
C SER A 58 -3.03 2.64 -9.27
N ASN A 59 -2.98 3.31 -10.42
CA ASN A 59 -2.17 4.52 -10.57
C ASN A 59 -3.06 5.72 -10.23
N ALA A 60 -2.83 6.34 -9.07
CA ALA A 60 -3.39 7.66 -8.80
C ALA A 60 -2.60 8.72 -9.60
N VAL A 61 -2.85 8.83 -10.90
CA VAL A 61 -2.55 10.08 -11.62
C VAL A 61 -3.65 11.05 -11.19
N LEU A 62 -3.30 12.01 -10.34
CA LEU A 62 -4.13 13.19 -10.13
C LEU A 62 -4.17 13.94 -11.47
N ALA A 63 -5.32 13.92 -12.15
CA ALA A 63 -5.66 14.96 -13.11
C ALA A 63 -6.00 16.25 -12.36
#